data_AF-F0GHT5-F1
#
_entry.id   AF-F0GHT5-F1
#
_cell.length_a   1.000
_cell.length_b   1.000
_cell.length_c   1.000
_cell.angle_alpha   90.00
_cell.angle_beta   90.00
_cell.angle_gamma   90.00
#
_symmetry.space_group_name_H-M   'P 1'
#
loop_
_entity.id
_entity.type
_entity.pdbx_description
1 polymer ?
#
loop_
_entity_poly.entity_id
_entity_poly.type
_entity_poly.pdbx_seq_one_letter_code
_entity_poly.pdbx_strand_id
1 'polypeptide(L)' 'GADIRQGAVILPAGTRLTPQALGLAASVGCAQLPVARRIRVAVFFTGDELTMPGEPLKPGAIYNSNRFT' A
#
# COMPACT_ATOMS: atom_id res chain seq x y z
N GLY A 1 31.10 9.97 -3.63
CA GLY A 1 30.16 8.91 -3.19
C GLY A 1 30.10 8.98 -1.68
N ALA A 2 28.93 8.78 -1.08
CA ALA A 2 28.86 8.65 0.38
C ALA A 2 29.56 7.34 0.78
N ASP A 3 30.57 7.42 1.63
CA ASP A 3 31.29 6.24 2.14
C ASP A 3 30.37 5.43 3.04
N ILE A 4 29.74 4.41 2.47
CA ILE A 4 29.01 3.40 3.23
C ILE A 4 30.04 2.36 3.66
N ARG A 5 30.29 2.30 4.97
CA ARG A 5 31.17 1.27 5.53
C ARG A 5 30.52 -0.10 5.36
N GLN A 6 31.33 -1.09 5.03
CA GLN A 6 30.89 -2.48 4.99
C GLN A 6 30.26 -2.87 6.35
N GLY A 7 29.10 -3.53 6.29
CA GLY A 7 28.36 -3.95 7.49
C GLY A 7 27.48 -2.87 8.12
N ALA A 8 27.51 -1.62 7.63
CA ALA A 8 26.57 -0.60 8.08
C ALA A 8 25.13 -0.94 7.63
N VAL A 9 24.16 -0.68 8.50
CA VAL A 9 22.74 -0.78 8.15
C VAL A 9 22.34 0.47 7.36
N ILE A 10 22.08 0.31 6.06
CA ILE A 10 21.66 1.41 5.18
C ILE A 10 20.14 1.54 5.05
N LEU A 11 19.40 0.46 5.32
CA LEU A 11 17.95 0.41 5.32
C LEU A 11 17.48 -0.46 6.51
N PRO A 12 17.01 0.15 7.61
CA PRO A 12 16.41 -0.58 8.72
C PRO A 12 15.18 -1.39 8.31
N ALA A 13 14.90 -2.48 9.01
CA ALA A 13 13.65 -3.22 8.81
C ALA A 13 12.44 -2.31 9.09
N GLY A 14 11.42 -2.37 8.22
CA GLY A 14 10.24 -1.50 8.29
C GLY A 14 10.39 -0.17 7.54
N THR A 15 11.56 0.13 6.98
CA THR A 15 11.71 1.30 6.10
C THR A 15 10.79 1.17 4.88
N ARG A 16 9.96 2.20 4.65
CA ARG A 16 9.15 2.31 3.44
C ARG A 16 10.08 2.59 2.25
N LEU A 17 10.00 1.72 1.23
CA LEU A 17 10.83 1.87 0.03
C LEU A 17 10.34 3.03 -0.84
N THR A 18 11.01 4.17 -0.74
CA THR A 18 10.89 5.32 -1.64
C THR A 18 11.89 5.21 -2.80
N PRO A 19 11.79 6.03 -3.87
CA PRO A 19 12.80 6.05 -4.94
C PRO A 19 14.23 6.25 -4.43
N GLN A 20 14.42 7.09 -3.40
CA GLN A 20 15.74 7.33 -2.79
C GLN A 20 16.26 6.09 -2.06
N ALA A 21 15.40 5.38 -1.32
CA ALA A 21 15.77 4.13 -0.65
C ALA A 21 16.18 3.04 -1.66
N LEU A 22 15.46 2.95 -2.79
CA LEU A 22 15.80 2.02 -3.87
C LEU A 22 17.13 2.39 -4.54
N GLY A 23 17.37 3.68 -4.79
CA GLY A 23 18.65 4.16 -5.33
C GLY A 23 19.83 3.83 -4.41
N LEU A 24 19.66 4.00 -3.10
CA LEU A 24 20.67 3.64 -2.10
C LEU A 24 20.97 2.14 -2.13
N ALA A 25 19.96 1.27 -2.13
CA ALA A 25 20.14 -0.18 -2.25
C ALA A 25 20.83 -0.58 -3.56
N ALA A 26 20.44 0.03 -4.68
CA ALA A 26 21.04 -0.23 -5.98
C ALA A 26 22.52 0.20 -6.03
N SER A 27 22.88 1.32 -5.39
CA SER A 27 24.25 1.83 -5.36
C SER A 27 25.25 0.90 -4.65
N VAL A 28 24.76 -0.01 -3.80
CA VAL A 28 25.57 -1.04 -3.13
C VAL A 28 25.42 -2.43 -3.75
N GLY A 29 24.79 -2.53 -4.92
CA GLY A 29 24.65 -3.78 -5.67
C GLY A 29 23.49 -4.68 -5.22
N CYS A 30 22.57 -4.20 -4.39
CA CYS A 30 21.40 -4.98 -3.99
C CYS A 30 20.34 -4.98 -5.10
N ALA A 31 20.34 -6.02 -5.94
CA ALA A 31 19.35 -6.20 -7.01
C ALA A 31 17.96 -6.64 -6.50
N GLN A 32 17.89 -7.26 -5.33
CA GLN A 32 16.66 -7.73 -4.70
C GLN A 32 16.66 -7.35 -3.22
N LEU A 33 15.48 -7.04 -2.69
CA LEU A 33 15.28 -6.71 -1.28
C LEU A 33 14.20 -7.62 -0.69
N PRO A 34 14.44 -8.26 0.47
CA PRO A 34 13.37 -8.91 1.21
C PRO A 34 12.39 -7.84 1.70
N VAL A 35 11.10 -8.03 1.45
CA VAL A 35 10.04 -7.09 1.85
C VAL A 35 8.93 -7.82 2.58
N ALA A 36 8.24 -7.09 3.44
CA ALA A 36 6.99 -7.58 4.00
C ALA A 36 5.96 -7.76 2.87
N ARG A 37 5.22 -8.86 2.90
CA ARG A 37 4.08 -9.06 1.99
C ARG A 37 3.07 -7.93 2.16
N ARG A 38 2.38 -7.56 1.09
CA ARG A 38 1.24 -6.63 1.19
C ARG A 38 0.18 -7.19 2.15
N ILE A 39 -0.34 -6.32 3.00
CA ILE A 39 -1.49 -6.63 3.85
C ILE A 39 -2.70 -6.84 2.93
N ARG A 40 -3.46 -7.91 3.17
CA ARG A 40 -4.72 -8.19 2.47
C ARG A 40 -5.83 -7.85 3.44
N VAL A 41 -6.66 -6.87 3.08
CA VAL A 41 -7.80 -6.42 3.89
C VAL A 41 -9.07 -6.71 3.11
N ALA A 42 -10.01 -7.41 3.72
CA ALA A 42 -11.35 -7.60 3.18
C ALA A 42 -12.24 -6.45 3.69
N VAL A 43 -12.99 -5.82 2.79
CA VAL A 43 -13.94 -4.75 3.10
C VAL A 43 -15.33 -5.22 2.68
N PHE A 44 -16.28 -5.19 3.63
CA PHE A 44 -17.67 -5.60 3.40
C PHE A 44 -18.62 -4.52 3.92
N PHE A 45 -19.76 -4.38 3.24
CA PHE A 45 -20.78 -3.39 3.57
C PHE A 45 -22.10 -4.13 3.82
N THR A 46 -22.67 -3.94 5.00
CA THR A 46 -24.01 -4.43 5.36
C THR A 46 -24.98 -3.26 5.44
N GLY A 47 -26.16 -3.41 4.86
CA GLY A 47 -27.26 -2.45 4.99
C GLY A 47 -28.22 -2.56 3.80
N ASP A 48 -29.50 -2.78 4.07
CA ASP A 48 -30.56 -2.85 3.05
C ASP A 48 -30.77 -1.51 2.31
N GLU A 49 -30.19 -0.43 2.86
CA GLU A 49 -30.27 0.94 2.38
C GLU A 49 -29.16 1.31 1.38
N LEU A 50 -28.17 0.42 1.16
CA LEU A 50 -27.01 0.70 0.30
C LEU A 50 -27.23 0.18 -1.12
N THR A 51 -27.43 1.10 -2.07
CA THR A 51 -27.48 0.76 -3.51
C THR A 51 -26.08 0.89 -4.12
N MET A 52 -25.70 -0.09 -4.95
CA MET A 52 -24.44 -0.05 -5.71
C MET A 52 -24.52 1.01 -6.82
N PRO A 53 -23.47 1.80 -7.07
CA PRO A 53 -23.46 2.71 -8.22
C PRO A 53 -23.66 1.93 -9.53
N GLY A 54 -24.66 2.35 -10.30
CA GLY A 54 -25.10 1.65 -11.52
C GLY A 54 -26.46 0.99 -11.42
N GLU A 55 -27.01 0.81 -10.21
CA GLU A 55 -28.39 0.35 -10.01
C GLU A 55 -29.33 1.51 -9.64
N PRO A 56 -30.61 1.48 -10.07
CA PRO A 56 -31.57 2.51 -9.71
C PRO A 56 -31.85 2.50 -8.20
N LEU A 57 -31.77 3.69 -7.59
CA LEU A 57 -32.07 3.91 -6.18
C LEU A 57 -33.51 3.50 -5.83
N LYS A 58 -33.65 2.68 -4.78
CA LYS A 58 -34.95 2.45 -4.14
C LYS A 58 -35.37 3.70 -3.34
N PRO A 59 -36.68 3.96 -3.15
CA PRO A 59 -37.14 5.07 -2.32
C PRO A 59 -36.56 4.97 -0.90
N GLY A 60 -35.82 6.00 -0.46
CA GLY A 60 -35.17 6.05 0.85
C GLY A 60 -33.76 5.45 0.92
N ALA A 61 -33.24 4.87 -0.17
CA ALA A 61 -31.88 4.34 -0.21
C ALA A 61 -30.84 5.43 -0.51
N ILE A 62 -29.57 5.15 -0.18
CA ILE A 62 -28.40 5.99 -0.51
C ILE A 62 -27.35 5.18 -1.27
N TYR A 63 -26.54 5.82 -2.11
CA TYR A 63 -25.44 5.15 -2.80
C TYR A 63 -24.27 4.86 -1.86
N ASN A 64 -23.66 3.69 -2.01
CA ASN A 64 -22.48 3.31 -1.24
C ASN A 64 -21.22 4.05 -1.75
N SER A 65 -20.81 5.10 -1.02
CA SER A 65 -19.57 5.86 -1.26
C SER A 65 -18.33 5.17 -0.68
N ASN A 66 -18.47 4.43 0.40
CA ASN A 66 -17.35 3.83 1.15
C ASN A 66 -16.65 2.68 0.39
N ARG A 67 -17.25 2.15 -0.70
CA ARG A 67 -16.61 1.15 -1.56
C ARG A 67 -15.54 1.73 -2.50
N PHE A 68 -15.52 3.05 -2.71
CA PHE A 68 -14.66 3.70 -3.72
C PHE A 68 -13.49 4.50 -3.13
N THR A 69 -13.19 4.35 -1.83
CA THR A 69 -12.01 4.93 -1.16
C THR A 69 -11.19 3.82 -0.51
#